data_AF-A9IXP3-F1
#
_entry.id   AF-A9IXP3-F1
#
_cell.length_a   1.000
_cell.length_b   1.000
_cell.length_c   1.000
_cell.angle_alpha   90.00
_cell.angle_beta   90.00
_cell.angle_gamma   90.00
#
_symmetry.space_group_name_H-M   'P 1'
#
loop_
_entity.id
_entity.type
_entity.pdbx_description
1 polymer ?
#
loop_
_entity_poly.entity_id
_entity_poly.type
_entity_poly.pdbx_seq_one_letter_code
_entity_poly.pdbx_strand_id
1 'polypeptide(L)' 'MGLSQKALGNFLGVSFQQIQKYEKGANRISAKCFLEIAQKLQVPISFFMKIF' A
#
# COMPACT_ATOMS: atom_id res chain seq x y z
N MET A 1 4.06 7.42 -15.49
CA MET A 1 5.07 7.60 -14.42
C MET A 1 4.32 7.68 -13.10
N GLY A 2 4.30 6.60 -12.32
CA GLY A 2 3.59 6.52 -11.04
C GLY A 2 4.57 6.35 -9.87
N LEU A 3 4.05 6.27 -8.64
CA LEU A 3 4.85 6.00 -7.45
C LEU A 3 5.54 4.63 -7.57
N SER A 4 6.86 4.57 -7.40
CA SER A 4 7.58 3.29 -7.42
C SER A 4 7.36 2.52 -6.10
N GLN A 5 7.40 1.19 -6.16
CA GLN A 5 7.32 0.34 -4.96
C GLN A 5 8.41 0.67 -3.92
N LYS A 6 9.62 1.04 -4.37
CA LYS A 6 10.70 1.46 -3.47
C LYS A 6 10.36 2.78 -2.78
N ALA A 7 9.78 3.74 -3.52
CA ALA A 7 9.32 5.00 -2.94
C ALA A 7 8.17 4.79 -1.95
N LEU A 8 7.25 3.87 -2.24
CA LEU A 8 6.17 3.51 -1.31
C LEU A 8 6.71 2.82 -0.06
N GLY A 9 7.66 1.89 -0.20
CA GLY A 9 8.34 1.25 0.92
C GLY A 9 9.03 2.26 1.83
N ASN A 10 9.79 3.19 1.24
CA ASN A 10 10.43 4.27 1.99
C ASN A 10 9.41 5.15 2.74
N PHE A 11 8.27 5.46 2.12
CA PHE A 11 7.20 6.25 2.75
C PHE A 11 6.56 5.51 3.94
N LEU A 12 6.35 4.20 3.80
CA LEU A 12 5.74 3.37 4.84
C LEU A 12 6.74 2.83 5.88
N GLY A 13 8.04 3.11 5.72
CA GLY A 13 9.09 2.56 6.58
C GLY A 13 9.25 1.04 6.46
N VAL A 14 8.91 0.45 5.30
CA VAL A 14 9.04 -1.00 5.04
C VAL A 14 9.94 -1.28 3.85
N SER A 15 10.49 -2.50 3.80
CA SER A 15 11.37 -2.89 2.69
C SER A 15 10.60 -3.02 1.36
N PHE A 16 11.32 -2.88 0.25
CA PHE A 16 10.78 -3.14 -1.09
C PHE A 16 10.16 -4.55 -1.19
N GLN A 17 10.81 -5.56 -0.59
CA GLN A 17 10.30 -6.93 -0.56
C GLN A 17 8.99 -7.04 0.23
N GLN A 18 8.81 -6.24 1.29
CA GLN A 18 7.56 -6.20 2.04
C GLN A 18 6.42 -5.63 1.19
N ILE A 19 6.67 -4.58 0.40
CA ILE A 19 5.70 -4.06 -0.58
C ILE A 19 5.31 -5.15 -1.58
N GLN A 20 6.27 -5.92 -2.11
CA GLN A 20 5.96 -7.04 -3.01
C GLN A 20 5.08 -8.12 -2.35
N LYS A 21 5.25 -8.38 -1.05
CA LYS A 21 4.39 -9.32 -0.31
C LYS A 21 2.97 -8.79 -0.13
N TYR A 22 2.83 -7.49 0.08
CA TYR A 22 1.53 -6.81 0.16
C TYR A 22 0.76 -6.89 -1.15
N GLU A 23 1.41 -6.55 -2.28
CA GLU A 23 0.77 -6.61 -3.60
C GLU A 23 0.35 -8.03 -4.01
N LYS A 24 1.12 -9.04 -3.60
CA LYS A 24 0.80 -10.46 -3.85
C LYS A 24 -0.23 -11.02 -2.87
N GLY A 25 -0.66 -10.26 -1.88
CA GLY A 25 -1.56 -10.73 -0.81
C GLY A 25 -0.93 -11.78 0.12
N ALA A 26 0.38 -12.00 0.05
CA ALA A 26 1.09 -12.95 0.90
C ALA A 26 1.14 -12.47 2.37
N ASN A 27 1.21 -11.15 2.57
CA ASN A 27 1.13 -10.52 3.88
C ASN A 27 -0.14 -9.66 3.96
N ARG A 28 -0.88 -9.77 5.08
CA ARG A 28 -1.97 -8.84 5.38
C ARG A 28 -1.41 -7.45 5.68
N ILE A 29 -2.12 -6.43 5.21
CA ILE A 29 -1.84 -5.03 5.50
C ILE A 29 -2.80 -4.58 6.61
N SER A 30 -2.30 -3.81 7.58
CA SER A 30 -3.14 -3.24 8.63
C SER A 30 -4.01 -2.10 8.07
N ALA A 31 -5.16 -1.83 8.69
CA ALA A 31 -6.04 -0.73 8.28
C ALA A 31 -5.34 0.63 8.28
N LYS A 32 -4.44 0.87 9.25
CA LYS A 32 -3.60 2.09 9.32
C LYS A 32 -2.73 2.24 8.08
N CYS A 33 -2.03 1.18 7.69
CA CYS A 33 -1.14 1.19 6.55
C CYS A 33 -1.92 1.39 5.24
N PHE A 34 -3.11 0.78 5.12
CA PHE A 34 -4.03 1.06 4.01
C PHE A 34 -4.44 2.53 3.93
N LEU A 35 -4.73 3.16 5.06
CA LEU A 35 -5.08 4.58 5.10
C LEU A 35 -3.89 5.46 4.66
N GLU A 36 -2.68 5.16 5.13
CA GLU A 36 -1.46 5.87 4.74
C GLU A 36 -1.19 5.76 3.23
N ILE A 37 -1.39 4.56 2.65
CA ILE A 37 -1.28 4.33 1.20
C ILE A 37 -2.33 5.14 0.44
N ALA A 38 -3.59 5.11 0.87
CA ALA A 38 -4.69 5.84 0.25
C ALA A 38 -4.45 7.36 0.26
N GLN A 39 -4.01 7.90 1.40
CA GLN A 39 -3.62 9.31 1.53
C GLN A 39 -2.46 9.66 0.60
N LYS A 40 -1.42 8.82 0.53
CA LYS A 40 -0.25 9.06 -0.33
C LYS A 40 -0.59 9.07 -1.81
N LEU A 41 -1.53 8.22 -2.21
CA LEU A 41 -2.00 8.11 -3.59
C LEU A 41 -3.17 9.05 -3.90
N GLN A 42 -3.65 9.81 -2.91
CA GLN A 42 -4.80 10.73 -3.02
C GLN A 42 -6.06 10.04 -3.57
N VAL A 43 -6.29 8.79 -3.13
CA VAL A 43 -7.49 8.02 -3.47
C VAL A 43 -8.26 7.70 -2.19
N PRO A 44 -9.59 7.54 -2.26
CA PRO A 44 -10.33 7.05 -1.10
C PRO A 44 -9.86 5.63 -0.74
N ILE A 45 -9.86 5.29 0.56
CA ILE A 45 -9.45 3.96 1.03
C ILE A 45 -10.28 2.82 0.40
N SER A 46 -11.53 3.12 0.01
CA SER A 46 -12.41 2.22 -0.73
C SER A 46 -11.85 1.79 -2.09
N PHE A 47 -10.91 2.53 -2.68
CA PHE A 47 -10.22 2.14 -3.91
C PHE A 47 -9.53 0.76 -3.78
N PHE A 48 -9.05 0.42 -2.58
CA PHE A 48 -8.39 -0.86 -2.31
C PHE A 48 -9.34 -1.96 -1.82
N MET A 49 -10.58 -1.61 -1.47
CA MET A 49 -11.55 -2.55 -0.92
C MET A 49 -12.53 -2.95 -2.02
N LYS A 50 -12.54 -4.23 -2.39
CA LYS A 50 -13.69 -4.77 -3.13
C LYS A 50 -14.85 -4.93 -2.15
N ILE A 51 -15.88 -4.12 -2.35
CA ILE A 51 -17.19 -4.37 -1.77
C ILE A 51 -17.72 -5.62 -2.50
N PHE A 52 -17.88 -6.72 -1.77
CA PHE A 52 -18.62 -7.90 -2.22
C PHE A 52 -20.10 -7.71 -1.94
#